data_AF-A0A3L6N0U4-F1
#
_entry.id   AF-A0A3L6N0U4-F1
#
_cell.length_a   1.000
_cell.length_b   1.000
_cell.length_c   1.000
_cell.angle_alpha   90.00
_cell.angle_beta   90.00
_cell.angle_gamma   90.00
#
_symmetry.space_group_name_H-M   'P 1'
#
loop_
_entity.id
_entity.type
_entity.pdbx_description
1 polymer ?
#
loop_
_entity_poly.entity_id
_entity_poly.type
_entity_poly.pdbx_seq_one_letter_code
_entity_poly.pdbx_strand_id
1 'polypeptide(L)'
;MLQDTGSLTIETGKRVKEIFAAGNVYPFANTAIETLALDKKLRKTWGLVGGGLSHQPAALIKAYLYTKLRCHYALLGSMQKSFGIREEHRVSKDLFYAIDNQMRSRELHDKRLVTPTEDNSPYYSFTTDTLLRWVRWNINKFCVGFEMVYSFQDPHFVTWEHTRIMLMFLRCLQFSYAGGLIQKVGGCWRDVRQQPDARQPNGLRRYEGLGFKLTMERYGYAWFLDKIDWNTLTFRQLHAAYMMFNNPSMQTVYRARYHQIRDVRIDFIRVNKAYQWMLEFSAIPTCLDILENYLRELCLCAFRKDVFFHAKSALKPEYLEAALLGEIPLCYDSVNNAMLEDHQPLQLAQGNRLAVKDVHVLFAWLWKSKDDHFERQGWNEKPYRMLFQQSFHAIKTARGKAGARKWRQELKRSFLGSHWILPYPHSRGFIRKDKEEKQFIWWPSAHQGLIRYYAKSR
;
A
#
# COMPACT_ATOMS: atom_id res chain seq x y z
N MET A 1 -12.16 36.05 47.65
CA MET A 1 -12.55 35.92 46.23
C MET A 1 -11.48 36.59 45.39
N LEU A 2 -10.52 35.82 44.84
CA LEU A 2 -9.63 36.34 43.80
C LEU A 2 -10.46 36.38 42.52
N GLN A 3 -10.91 37.57 42.14
CA GLN A 3 -11.50 37.79 40.82
C GLN A 3 -10.49 37.40 39.75
N ASP A 4 -10.97 36.73 38.71
CA ASP A 4 -10.22 36.25 37.56
C ASP A 4 -9.47 37.42 36.89
N THR A 5 -8.20 37.63 37.29
CA THR A 5 -7.44 38.88 37.07
C THR A 5 -6.54 38.81 35.83
N GLY A 6 -6.97 38.05 34.83
CA GLY A 6 -6.33 37.95 33.52
C GLY A 6 -5.57 36.64 33.31
N SER A 7 -5.48 36.23 32.06
CA SER A 7 -4.86 34.97 31.65
C SER A 7 -3.45 35.20 31.10
N LEU A 8 -2.53 34.32 31.48
CA LEU A 8 -1.21 34.17 30.90
C LEU A 8 -1.12 32.77 30.27
N THR A 9 -0.84 32.69 28.98
CA THR A 9 -0.55 31.44 28.28
C THR A 9 0.87 31.47 27.75
N ILE A 10 1.64 30.42 28.03
CA ILE A 10 3.02 30.28 27.57
C ILE A 10 3.07 29.17 26.53
N GLU A 11 3.47 29.51 25.30
CA GLU A 11 3.73 28.54 24.23
C GLU A 11 5.23 28.49 23.94
N THR A 12 5.85 27.32 24.14
CA THR A 12 7.26 27.08 23.80
C THR A 12 7.38 26.25 22.51
N GLY A 13 8.21 26.71 21.57
CA GLY A 13 8.36 26.10 20.25
C GLY A 13 9.83 25.94 19.84
N LYS A 14 10.21 24.74 19.38
CA LYS A 14 11.53 24.51 18.75
C LYS A 14 11.55 25.11 17.34
N ARG A 15 12.48 26.04 17.07
CA ARG A 15 12.65 26.67 15.73
C ARG A 15 13.35 25.80 14.69
N VAL A 16 13.80 24.58 15.02
CA VAL A 16 14.41 23.65 14.03
C VAL A 16 13.47 23.36 12.85
N LYS A 17 12.15 23.45 13.05
CA LYS A 17 11.15 23.34 11.98
C LYS A 17 11.24 24.46 10.93
N GLU A 18 11.76 25.64 11.30
CA GLU A 18 11.87 26.82 10.42
C GLU A 18 12.88 26.60 9.29
N ILE A 19 13.91 25.78 9.53
CA ILE A 19 14.86 25.35 8.48
C ILE A 19 14.11 24.79 7.27
N PHE A 20 13.03 24.05 7.53
CA PHE A 20 12.31 23.30 6.52
C PHE A 20 10.94 23.87 6.16
N ALA A 21 10.47 24.90 6.85
CA ALA A 21 9.14 25.45 6.64
C ALA A 21 9.05 26.17 5.28
N ALA A 22 8.06 25.81 4.46
CA ALA A 22 7.65 26.61 3.29
C ALA A 22 6.13 26.62 3.23
N GLY A 23 5.50 27.72 3.64
CA GLY A 23 4.04 27.88 3.62
C GLY A 23 3.28 26.76 4.32
N ASN A 24 3.72 26.34 5.52
CA ASN A 24 3.18 25.20 6.28
C ASN A 24 3.32 23.81 5.61
N VAL A 25 4.01 23.70 4.48
CA VAL A 25 4.34 22.42 3.85
C VAL A 25 5.69 21.94 4.38
N TYR A 26 5.67 20.81 5.08
CA TYR A 26 6.84 20.21 5.71
C TYR A 26 7.40 19.05 4.85
N PRO A 27 8.73 18.84 4.79
CA PRO A 27 9.31 17.70 4.11
C PRO A 27 8.68 16.36 4.52
N PHE A 28 8.42 15.51 3.53
CA PHE A 28 7.84 14.17 3.70
C PHE A 28 6.44 14.12 4.34
N ALA A 29 5.77 15.26 4.56
CA ALA A 29 4.42 15.31 5.12
C ALA A 29 3.36 14.66 4.21
N ASN A 30 3.66 14.49 2.92
CA ASN A 30 2.78 13.78 2.00
C ASN A 30 2.76 12.28 2.30
N THR A 31 1.71 11.83 2.98
CA THR A 31 1.52 10.42 3.35
C THR A 31 1.38 9.50 2.12
N ALA A 32 1.06 10.02 0.94
CA ALA A 32 0.98 9.25 -0.30
C ALA A 32 2.33 8.66 -0.74
N ILE A 33 3.45 9.20 -0.24
CA ILE A 33 4.78 8.64 -0.50
C ILE A 33 4.88 7.19 0.00
N GLU A 34 4.10 6.79 1.02
CA GLU A 34 3.99 5.39 1.48
C GLU A 34 3.58 4.42 0.36
N THR A 35 2.90 4.88 -0.69
CA THR A 35 2.56 4.02 -1.83
C THR A 35 3.78 3.58 -2.64
N LEU A 36 4.90 4.29 -2.54
CA LEU A 36 6.15 3.86 -3.17
C LEU A 36 6.61 2.50 -2.65
N ALA A 37 6.25 2.13 -1.43
CA ALA A 37 6.55 0.84 -0.82
C ALA A 37 5.76 -0.33 -1.42
N LEU A 38 4.66 -0.09 -2.12
CA LEU A 38 3.84 -1.17 -2.67
C LEU A 38 4.44 -1.76 -3.95
N ASP A 39 4.21 -3.05 -4.18
CA ASP A 39 4.52 -3.70 -5.44
C ASP A 39 3.91 -2.92 -6.63
N LYS A 40 4.64 -2.76 -7.74
CA LYS A 40 4.19 -1.98 -8.91
C LYS A 40 2.89 -2.55 -9.49
N LYS A 41 2.74 -3.87 -9.49
CA LYS A 41 1.52 -4.54 -9.93
C LYS A 41 0.41 -4.27 -8.90
N LEU A 42 0.65 -4.51 -7.62
CA LEU A 42 -0.36 -4.28 -6.58
C LEU A 42 -0.90 -2.82 -6.58
N ARG A 43 -0.02 -1.82 -6.77
CA ARG A 43 -0.42 -0.40 -6.90
C ARG A 43 -1.39 -0.15 -8.04
N LYS A 44 -1.09 -0.70 -9.22
CA LYS A 44 -1.94 -0.56 -10.40
C LYS A 44 -3.30 -1.22 -10.18
N THR A 45 -3.30 -2.40 -9.56
CA THR A 45 -4.54 -3.08 -9.19
C THR A 45 -5.36 -2.27 -8.19
N TRP A 46 -4.72 -1.63 -7.20
CA TRP A 46 -5.40 -0.72 -6.28
C TRP A 46 -5.95 0.52 -6.97
N GLY A 47 -5.27 1.04 -8.00
CA GLY A 47 -5.80 2.12 -8.84
C GLY A 47 -7.09 1.72 -9.55
N LEU A 48 -7.13 0.51 -10.12
CA LEU A 48 -8.30 -0.01 -10.84
C LEU A 48 -9.46 -0.35 -9.90
N VAL A 49 -9.19 -1.14 -8.86
CA VAL A 49 -10.21 -1.57 -7.88
C VAL A 49 -10.67 -0.39 -7.03
N GLY A 50 -9.74 0.48 -6.66
CA GLY A 50 -9.96 1.64 -5.80
C GLY A 50 -10.62 2.85 -6.47
N GLY A 51 -10.73 2.90 -7.80
CA GLY A 51 -11.45 3.97 -8.51
C GLY A 51 -10.59 5.19 -8.86
N GLY A 52 -9.35 4.98 -9.29
CA GLY A 52 -8.57 6.00 -9.99
C GLY A 52 -7.80 7.00 -9.13
N LEU A 53 -7.85 6.90 -7.80
CA LEU A 53 -7.08 7.77 -6.87
C LEU A 53 -5.56 7.48 -6.85
N SER A 54 -5.02 6.84 -7.89
CA SER A 54 -3.60 6.48 -7.94
C SER A 54 -2.77 7.73 -8.21
N HIS A 55 -2.06 8.20 -7.19
CA HIS A 55 -0.94 9.11 -7.39
C HIS A 55 0.03 8.48 -8.40
N GLN A 56 0.35 9.21 -9.48
CA GLN A 56 1.29 8.73 -10.49
C GLN A 56 2.63 8.35 -9.83
N PRO A 57 3.12 7.10 -9.96
CA PRO A 57 4.34 6.67 -9.30
C PRO A 57 5.54 7.53 -9.65
N ALA A 58 5.64 7.96 -10.91
CA ALA A 58 6.70 8.87 -11.36
C ALA A 58 6.62 10.23 -10.66
N ALA A 59 5.41 10.77 -10.46
CA ALA A 59 5.21 12.01 -9.73
C ALA A 59 5.58 11.87 -8.26
N LEU A 60 5.26 10.73 -7.62
CA LEU A 60 5.64 10.47 -6.23
C LEU A 60 7.14 10.26 -6.05
N ILE A 61 7.81 9.55 -6.97
CA ILE A 61 9.27 9.42 -6.97
C ILE A 61 9.91 10.80 -7.12
N LYS A 62 9.45 11.61 -8.08
CA LYS A 62 9.90 12.99 -8.23
C LYS A 62 9.68 13.80 -6.96
N ALA A 63 8.49 13.73 -6.35
CA ALA A 63 8.17 14.43 -5.11
C ALA A 63 9.09 14.00 -3.96
N TYR A 64 9.38 12.70 -3.82
CA TYR A 64 10.33 12.17 -2.84
C TYR A 64 11.74 12.73 -3.07
N LEU A 65 12.25 12.67 -4.30
CA LEU A 65 13.58 13.18 -4.65
C LEU A 65 13.70 14.70 -4.47
N TYR A 66 12.69 15.46 -4.91
CA TYR A 66 12.63 16.91 -4.68
C TYR A 66 12.59 17.24 -3.19
N THR A 67 11.90 16.44 -2.39
CA THR A 67 11.88 16.62 -0.93
C THR A 67 13.26 16.42 -0.32
N LYS A 68 14.01 15.38 -0.74
CA LYS A 68 15.41 15.19 -0.31
C LYS A 68 16.28 16.39 -0.69
N LEU A 69 16.17 16.85 -1.93
CA LEU A 69 16.94 17.98 -2.43
C LEU A 69 16.61 19.27 -1.67
N ARG A 70 15.32 19.49 -1.38
CA ARG A 70 14.86 20.60 -0.54
C ARG A 70 15.47 20.54 0.85
N CYS A 71 15.49 19.38 1.50
CA CYS A 71 16.14 19.23 2.81
C CYS A 71 17.64 19.56 2.74
N HIS A 72 18.32 19.11 1.67
CA HIS A 72 19.75 19.37 1.49
C HIS A 72 20.05 20.87 1.37
N TYR A 73 19.37 21.58 0.47
CA TYR A 73 19.59 23.02 0.29
C TYR A 73 19.11 23.84 1.49
N ALA A 74 18.04 23.43 2.17
CA ALA A 74 17.57 24.07 3.40
C ALA A 74 18.63 24.03 4.51
N LEU A 75 19.29 22.88 4.69
CA LEU A 75 20.38 22.71 5.65
C LEU A 75 21.61 23.55 5.26
N LEU A 76 22.03 23.52 4.00
CA LEU A 76 23.15 24.32 3.51
C LEU A 76 22.91 25.83 3.70
N GLY A 77 21.73 26.32 3.31
CA GLY A 77 21.34 27.72 3.48
C GLY A 77 21.12 28.16 4.92
N SER A 78 21.26 27.24 5.89
CA SER A 78 21.10 27.51 7.32
C SER A 78 22.42 27.52 8.09
N MET A 79 23.56 27.24 7.44
CA MET A 79 24.88 27.15 8.08
C MET A 79 25.29 28.41 8.85
N GLN A 80 24.89 29.59 8.36
CA GLN A 80 25.21 30.89 8.96
C GLN A 80 24.09 31.45 9.85
N LYS A 81 23.06 30.65 10.15
CA LYS A 81 21.92 31.07 10.97
C LYS A 81 22.05 30.53 12.39
N SER A 82 21.48 31.25 13.36
CA SER A 82 21.29 30.75 14.72
C SER A 82 19.82 30.38 14.92
N PHE A 83 19.57 29.30 15.65
CA PHE A 83 18.23 28.81 15.93
C PHE A 83 18.05 28.75 17.45
N GLY A 84 17.06 29.49 17.96
CA GLY A 84 16.70 29.47 19.37
C GLY A 84 15.40 28.73 19.66
N ILE A 85 15.03 28.65 20.93
CA ILE A 85 13.65 28.35 21.32
C ILE A 85 12.84 29.63 21.13
N ARG A 86 11.65 29.52 20.53
CA ARG A 86 10.66 30.60 20.55
C ARG A 86 9.79 30.38 21.77
N GLU A 87 9.74 31.37 22.65
CA GLU A 87 8.76 31.43 23.74
C GLU A 87 7.80 32.57 23.42
N GLU A 88 6.51 32.24 23.34
CA GLU A 88 5.43 33.22 23.17
C GLU A 88 4.66 33.31 24.48
N HIS A 89 4.62 34.52 25.06
CA HIS A 89 3.75 34.83 26.18
C HIS A 89 2.52 35.58 25.64
N ARG A 90 1.34 34.98 25.79
CA ARG A 90 0.07 35.67 25.53
C ARG A 90 -0.51 36.11 26.86
N VAL A 91 -0.67 37.43 27.01
CA VAL A 91 -1.12 38.07 28.26
C VAL A 91 -2.40 38.84 27.96
N SER A 92 -3.39 38.79 28.85
CA SER A 92 -4.53 39.69 28.74
C SER A 92 -4.07 41.15 28.86
N LYS A 93 -4.79 42.06 28.19
CA LYS A 93 -4.47 43.50 28.17
C LYS A 93 -4.38 44.08 29.58
N ASP A 94 -5.33 43.72 30.45
CA ASP A 94 -5.39 44.24 31.82
C ASP A 94 -4.22 43.76 32.68
N LEU A 95 -3.85 42.48 32.55
CA LEU A 95 -2.69 41.91 33.24
C LEU A 95 -1.39 42.53 32.71
N PHE A 96 -1.29 42.77 31.41
CA PHE A 96 -0.13 43.45 30.82
C PHE A 96 0.07 44.84 31.42
N TYR A 97 -0.99 45.66 31.52
CA TYR A 97 -0.88 46.98 32.15
C TYR A 97 -0.61 46.92 33.65
N ALA A 98 -1.18 45.94 34.36
CA ALA A 98 -0.86 45.73 35.78
C ALA A 98 0.63 45.42 35.99
N ILE A 99 1.22 44.58 35.12
CA ILE A 99 2.66 44.26 35.14
C ILE A 99 3.48 45.49 34.78
N ASP A 100 3.14 46.23 33.72
CA ASP A 100 3.85 47.45 33.31
C ASP A 100 3.85 48.51 34.43
N ASN A 101 2.70 48.73 35.07
CA ASN A 101 2.57 49.65 36.20
C ASN A 101 3.47 49.25 37.38
N GLN A 102 3.57 47.95 37.69
CA GLN A 102 4.46 47.43 38.73
C GLN A 102 5.95 47.52 38.34
N MET A 103 6.29 47.31 37.06
CA MET A 103 7.65 47.48 36.54
C MET A 103 8.09 48.95 36.60
N ARG A 104 7.18 49.87 36.25
CA ARG A 104 7.42 51.32 36.33
C ARG A 104 7.56 51.80 37.77
N SER A 105 6.66 51.38 38.66
CA SER A 105 6.71 51.79 40.08
C SER A 105 7.96 51.31 40.81
N ARG A 106 8.57 50.22 40.35
CA ARG A 106 9.84 49.68 40.88
C ARG A 106 11.07 50.18 40.12
N GLU A 107 10.91 51.09 39.16
CA GLU A 107 11.99 51.61 38.31
C GLU A 107 12.78 50.49 37.59
N LEU A 108 12.09 49.41 37.22
CA LEU A 108 12.66 48.25 36.53
C LEU A 108 12.47 48.32 35.01
N HIS A 109 11.61 49.22 34.53
CA HIS A 109 11.22 49.35 33.12
C HIS A 109 12.40 49.60 32.16
N ASP A 110 13.45 50.29 32.62
CA ASP A 110 14.66 50.58 31.85
C ASP A 110 15.88 49.74 32.26
N LYS A 111 15.73 48.84 33.26
CA LYS A 111 16.84 47.99 33.70
C LYS A 111 17.02 46.84 32.74
N ARG A 112 18.23 46.70 32.20
CA ARG A 112 18.61 45.57 31.35
C ARG A 112 18.53 44.28 32.18
N LEU A 113 17.71 43.34 31.73
CA LEU A 113 17.65 41.99 32.30
C LEU A 113 19.02 41.33 32.16
N VAL A 114 19.70 41.11 33.29
CA VAL A 114 20.94 40.33 33.35
C VAL A 114 20.54 38.87 33.45
N THR A 115 20.74 38.11 32.37
CA THR A 115 20.51 36.67 32.38
C THR A 115 21.73 35.99 33.00
N PRO A 116 21.59 35.19 34.07
CA PRO A 116 22.71 34.46 34.65
C PRO A 116 23.35 33.54 33.60
N THR A 117 24.67 33.61 33.45
CA THR A 117 25.48 32.77 32.54
C THR A 117 26.05 31.56 33.29
N GLU A 118 25.24 30.93 34.14
CA GLU A 118 25.70 29.79 34.95
C GLU A 118 25.60 28.46 34.17
N ASP A 119 26.53 27.54 34.46
CA ASP A 119 26.58 26.15 33.98
C ASP A 119 25.31 25.33 34.30
N ASN A 120 24.42 25.85 35.16
CA ASN A 120 23.11 25.29 35.47
C ASN A 120 21.97 25.81 34.56
N SER A 121 22.29 26.33 33.39
CA SER A 121 21.28 26.75 32.42
C SER A 121 20.32 25.59 32.09
N PRO A 122 19.00 25.77 32.18
CA PRO A 122 18.02 24.74 31.79
C PRO A 122 18.00 24.49 30.27
N TYR A 123 18.84 25.19 29.51
CA TYR A 123 18.91 25.13 28.06
C TYR A 123 20.24 24.55 27.59
N TYR A 124 20.15 23.53 26.74
CA TYR A 124 21.30 23.03 26.00
C TYR A 124 21.60 23.93 24.80
N SER A 125 22.84 24.42 24.72
CA SER A 125 23.34 25.14 23.55
C SER A 125 24.22 24.21 22.72
N PHE A 126 23.94 24.13 21.42
CA PHE A 126 24.76 23.39 20.46
C PHE A 126 25.18 24.34 19.34
N THR A 127 26.34 24.08 18.73
CA THR A 127 26.73 24.82 17.52
C THR A 127 25.73 24.54 16.39
N THR A 128 25.44 25.57 15.57
CA THR A 128 24.58 25.42 14.39
C THR A 128 25.05 24.26 13.52
N ASP A 129 26.35 24.16 13.29
CA ASP A 129 26.96 23.09 12.52
C ASP A 129 26.68 21.69 13.11
N THR A 130 26.84 21.49 14.42
CA THR A 130 26.51 20.21 15.09
C THR A 130 25.04 19.84 14.89
N LEU A 131 24.14 20.80 15.10
CA LEU A 131 22.69 20.58 14.93
C LEU A 131 22.34 20.22 13.48
N LEU A 132 22.84 20.99 12.51
CA LEU A 132 22.54 20.77 11.09
C LEU A 132 23.10 19.44 10.58
N ARG A 133 24.31 19.06 11.00
CA ARG A 133 24.88 17.74 10.70
C ARG A 133 24.03 16.63 11.31
N TRP A 134 23.63 16.76 12.57
CA TRP A 134 22.78 15.77 13.22
C TRP A 134 21.46 15.58 12.46
N VAL A 135 20.77 16.67 12.11
CA VAL A 135 19.52 16.60 11.33
C VAL A 135 19.76 15.97 9.95
N ARG A 136 20.85 16.34 9.27
CA ARG A 136 21.24 15.76 7.98
C ARG A 136 21.37 14.24 8.07
N TRP A 137 22.10 13.74 9.06
CA TRP A 137 22.30 12.31 9.26
C TRP A 137 21.00 11.60 9.68
N ASN A 138 20.18 12.25 10.51
CA ASN A 138 18.90 11.71 10.97
C ASN A 138 17.88 11.54 9.82
N ILE A 139 17.86 12.46 8.84
CA ILE A 139 17.07 12.32 7.61
C ILE A 139 17.67 11.25 6.70
N ASN A 140 18.99 11.30 6.48
CA ASN A 140 19.67 10.43 5.53
C ASN A 140 19.59 8.96 5.90
N LYS A 141 19.71 8.58 7.19
CA LYS A 141 19.63 7.16 7.58
C LYS A 141 18.33 6.50 7.12
N PHE A 142 17.20 7.21 7.18
CA PHE A 142 15.92 6.65 6.79
C PHE A 142 15.72 6.74 5.26
N CYS A 143 16.28 7.75 4.60
CA CYS A 143 16.30 7.80 3.13
C CYS A 143 17.11 6.63 2.56
N VAL A 144 18.32 6.43 3.06
CA VAL A 144 19.21 5.33 2.63
C VAL A 144 18.55 4.00 2.90
N GLY A 145 17.96 3.78 4.09
CA GLY A 145 17.25 2.54 4.39
C GLY A 145 16.09 2.26 3.42
N PHE A 146 15.28 3.27 3.11
CA PHE A 146 14.21 3.13 2.12
C PHE A 146 14.77 2.82 0.73
N GLU A 147 15.74 3.60 0.25
CA GLU A 147 16.32 3.48 -1.09
C GLU A 147 17.02 2.15 -1.30
N MET A 148 17.71 1.66 -0.26
CA MET A 148 18.35 0.35 -0.26
C MET A 148 17.30 -0.75 -0.48
N VAL A 149 16.27 -0.82 0.36
CA VAL A 149 15.20 -1.84 0.25
C VAL A 149 14.45 -1.69 -1.08
N TYR A 150 14.27 -0.46 -1.57
CA TYR A 150 13.65 -0.19 -2.86
C TYR A 150 14.49 -0.68 -4.04
N SER A 151 15.83 -0.58 -3.94
CA SER A 151 16.76 -1.00 -4.99
C SER A 151 16.93 -2.51 -5.11
N PHE A 152 16.82 -3.26 -4.00
CA PHE A 152 16.95 -4.73 -3.96
C PHE A 152 15.73 -5.49 -4.53
N GLN A 153 14.71 -4.79 -5.03
CA GLN A 153 13.46 -5.42 -5.48
C GLN A 153 13.55 -5.97 -6.89
N ASP A 154 13.16 -7.23 -7.07
CA ASP A 154 12.79 -7.76 -8.38
C ASP A 154 11.61 -6.92 -8.93
N PRO A 155 11.69 -6.39 -10.15
CA PRO A 155 10.59 -5.67 -10.79
C PRO A 155 9.25 -6.43 -10.85
N HIS A 156 9.25 -7.75 -10.68
CA HIS A 156 8.08 -8.64 -10.74
C HIS A 156 7.54 -9.04 -9.36
N PHE A 157 8.36 -8.96 -8.31
CA PHE A 157 8.06 -9.43 -6.96
C PHE A 157 8.64 -8.50 -5.89
N VAL A 158 7.81 -7.61 -5.34
CA VAL A 158 8.10 -6.99 -4.03
C VAL A 158 7.46 -7.85 -2.96
N THR A 159 8.28 -8.51 -2.12
CA THR A 159 7.72 -9.31 -1.03
C THR A 159 6.97 -8.42 -0.05
N TRP A 160 6.00 -9.02 0.63
CA TRP A 160 5.24 -8.33 1.65
C TRP A 160 6.14 -7.80 2.79
N GLU A 161 7.15 -8.55 3.20
CA GLU A 161 8.06 -8.11 4.27
C GLU A 161 8.92 -6.90 3.86
N HIS A 162 9.44 -6.86 2.62
CA HIS A 162 10.14 -5.67 2.11
C HIS A 162 9.21 -4.46 2.03
N THR A 163 7.94 -4.66 1.68
CA THR A 163 6.93 -3.59 1.70
C THR A 163 6.82 -2.96 3.09
N ARG A 164 6.76 -3.78 4.13
CA ARG A 164 6.61 -3.30 5.52
C ARG A 164 7.85 -2.56 6.00
N ILE A 165 9.04 -3.01 5.63
CA ILE A 165 10.30 -2.33 5.95
C ILE A 165 10.40 -0.97 5.24
N MET A 166 9.98 -0.88 3.97
CA MET A 166 9.90 0.43 3.30
C MET A 166 8.88 1.35 3.96
N LEU A 167 7.69 0.84 4.32
CA LEU A 167 6.68 1.62 5.07
C LEU A 167 7.24 2.13 6.40
N MET A 168 8.04 1.30 7.09
CA MET A 168 8.72 1.69 8.32
C MET A 168 9.65 2.88 8.09
N PHE A 169 10.54 2.83 7.09
CA PHE A 169 11.45 3.94 6.79
C PHE A 169 10.71 5.21 6.38
N LEU A 170 9.71 5.10 5.50
CA LEU A 170 8.90 6.23 5.05
C LEU A 170 8.11 6.88 6.20
N ARG A 171 7.64 6.10 7.17
CA ARG A 171 7.02 6.64 8.39
C ARG A 171 8.02 7.33 9.29
N CYS A 172 9.19 6.74 9.49
CA CYS A 172 10.23 7.37 10.28
C CYS A 172 10.69 8.71 9.67
N LEU A 173 10.74 8.82 8.34
CA LEU A 173 11.05 10.06 7.63
C LEU A 173 10.10 11.21 7.97
N GLN A 174 8.80 10.93 8.15
CA GLN A 174 7.81 11.95 8.54
C GLN A 174 8.14 12.62 9.89
N PHE A 175 8.92 11.95 10.75
CA PHE A 175 9.28 12.42 12.10
C PHE A 175 10.80 12.62 12.27
N SER A 176 11.54 12.73 11.16
CA SER A 176 13.01 12.74 11.17
C SER A 176 13.68 14.09 11.50
N TYR A 177 12.94 15.19 11.49
CA TYR A 177 13.50 16.52 11.77
C TYR A 177 12.60 17.41 12.61
N ALA A 178 11.28 17.20 12.57
CA ALA A 178 10.33 17.90 13.43
C ALA A 178 10.11 17.10 14.72
N GLY A 179 10.08 17.78 15.86
CA GLY A 179 9.59 17.24 17.14
C GLY A 179 8.08 16.99 17.14
N GLY A 180 7.52 16.56 16.00
CA GLY A 180 6.16 16.05 15.96
C GLY A 180 5.99 14.95 17.01
N LEU A 181 4.77 14.76 17.47
CA LEU A 181 4.46 13.79 18.52
C LEU A 181 4.63 12.35 17.99
N ILE A 182 5.87 11.91 17.80
CA ILE A 182 6.22 10.55 17.39
C ILE A 182 5.62 9.51 18.34
N GLN A 183 5.37 9.93 19.59
CA GLN A 183 4.62 9.22 20.62
C GLN A 183 3.21 8.79 20.18
N LYS A 184 2.56 9.56 19.29
CA LYS A 184 1.25 9.22 18.72
C LYS A 184 1.35 8.13 17.64
N VAL A 185 2.53 7.87 17.11
CA VAL A 185 2.76 6.83 16.09
C VAL A 185 3.11 5.53 16.80
N GLY A 186 2.06 4.76 17.15
CA GLY A 186 2.21 3.52 17.93
C GLY A 186 3.24 2.55 17.34
N GLY A 187 3.32 2.43 16.01
CA GLY A 187 4.29 1.55 15.34
C GLY A 187 5.75 1.99 15.44
N CYS A 188 6.02 3.27 15.72
CA CYS A 188 7.40 3.75 15.94
C CYS A 188 7.72 3.84 17.43
N TRP A 189 6.80 4.39 18.23
CA TRP A 189 7.06 4.71 19.63
C TRP A 189 7.10 3.50 20.55
N ARG A 190 6.11 2.61 20.45
CA ARG A 190 5.93 1.50 21.39
C ARG A 190 6.76 0.29 20.93
N ASP A 191 7.18 -0.52 21.89
CA ASP A 191 7.85 -1.79 21.62
C ASP A 191 6.82 -2.91 21.45
N VAL A 192 6.19 -3.35 22.55
CA VAL A 192 5.10 -4.34 22.55
C VAL A 192 3.84 -3.70 23.13
N ARG A 193 2.70 -3.98 22.49
CA ARG A 193 1.37 -3.62 22.99
C ARG A 193 0.46 -4.83 22.92
N GLN A 194 -0.22 -5.12 24.01
CA GLN A 194 -1.31 -6.08 24.04
C GLN A 194 -2.63 -5.31 24.06
N GLN A 195 -3.61 -5.78 23.28
CA GLN A 195 -4.97 -5.25 23.28
C GLN A 195 -5.97 -6.39 23.46
N PRO A 196 -7.07 -6.18 24.20
CA PRO A 196 -8.14 -7.16 24.28
C PRO A 196 -8.68 -7.51 22.89
N ASP A 197 -8.77 -8.81 22.59
CA ASP A 197 -9.36 -9.35 21.36
C ASP A 197 -10.05 -10.68 21.68
N ALA A 198 -11.38 -10.68 21.69
CA ALA A 198 -12.20 -11.85 22.00
C ALA A 198 -12.03 -13.01 21.01
N ARG A 199 -11.36 -12.78 19.86
CA ARG A 199 -11.08 -13.81 18.85
C ARG A 199 -9.79 -14.58 19.11
N GLN A 200 -8.99 -14.16 20.08
CA GLN A 200 -7.74 -14.83 20.43
C GLN A 200 -7.93 -15.80 21.60
N PRO A 201 -7.24 -16.96 21.63
CA PRO A 201 -7.37 -17.94 22.71
C PRO A 201 -7.05 -17.38 24.10
N ASN A 202 -6.13 -16.40 24.16
CA ASN A 202 -5.71 -15.71 25.37
C ASN A 202 -6.47 -14.38 25.60
N GLY A 203 -7.47 -14.07 24.79
CA GLY A 203 -8.19 -12.80 24.81
C GLY A 203 -7.34 -11.57 24.47
N LEU A 204 -6.10 -11.73 24.00
CA LEU A 204 -5.13 -10.65 23.83
C LEU A 204 -4.43 -10.72 22.48
N ARG A 205 -4.55 -9.63 21.71
CA ARG A 205 -3.81 -9.43 20.48
C ARG A 205 -2.53 -8.64 20.71
N ARG A 206 -1.40 -9.23 20.30
CA ARG A 206 -0.07 -8.62 20.33
C ARG A 206 0.17 -7.76 19.10
N TYR A 207 0.69 -6.56 19.32
CA TYR A 207 1.17 -5.62 18.32
C TYR A 207 2.56 -5.14 18.68
N GLU A 208 3.42 -4.98 17.69
CA GLU A 208 4.80 -4.54 17.90
C GLU A 208 5.17 -3.32 17.06
N GLY A 209 5.92 -2.42 17.68
CA GLY A 209 6.56 -1.28 17.03
C GLY A 209 8.08 -1.31 17.18
N LEU A 210 8.71 -0.19 16.88
CA LEU A 210 10.18 -0.05 16.84
C LEU A 210 10.82 0.18 18.21
N GLY A 211 10.04 0.53 19.23
CA GLY A 211 10.53 0.71 20.59
C GLY A 211 11.29 2.02 20.83
N PHE A 212 11.02 3.08 20.07
CA PHE A 212 11.73 4.37 20.23
C PHE A 212 11.59 4.96 21.63
N LYS A 213 10.49 4.68 22.36
CA LYS A 213 10.36 5.06 23.77
C LYS A 213 11.54 4.53 24.60
N LEU A 214 11.78 3.22 24.51
CA LEU A 214 12.81 2.54 25.30
C LEU A 214 14.22 3.01 24.91
N THR A 215 14.50 3.14 23.61
CA THR A 215 15.84 3.58 23.18
C THR A 215 16.09 5.05 23.51
N MET A 216 15.06 5.91 23.45
CA MET A 216 15.19 7.30 23.87
C MET A 216 15.39 7.43 25.37
N GLU A 217 14.65 6.67 26.19
CA GLU A 217 14.83 6.66 27.65
C GLU A 217 16.22 6.15 28.04
N ARG A 218 16.72 5.12 27.35
CA ARG A 218 18.01 4.49 27.67
C ARG A 218 19.23 5.23 27.13
N TYR A 219 19.13 5.81 25.93
CA TYR A 219 20.29 6.34 25.20
C TYR A 219 20.14 7.81 24.77
N GLY A 220 19.02 8.47 25.10
CA GLY A 220 18.72 9.81 24.62
C GLY A 220 18.43 9.91 23.11
N TYR A 221 18.33 8.77 22.42
CA TYR A 221 18.19 8.73 20.96
C TYR A 221 17.21 7.65 20.48
N ALA A 222 16.41 7.99 19.47
CA ALA A 222 15.47 7.07 18.84
C ALA A 222 16.19 6.17 17.83
N TRP A 223 16.35 4.90 18.19
CA TRP A 223 16.92 3.87 17.32
C TRP A 223 16.04 2.61 17.30
N PHE A 224 16.21 1.77 16.29
CA PHE A 224 15.46 0.53 16.18
C PHE A 224 15.93 -0.48 17.24
N LEU A 225 15.00 -1.14 17.91
CA LEU A 225 15.30 -2.40 18.61
C LEU A 225 15.71 -3.49 17.60
N ASP A 226 16.34 -4.57 18.08
CA ASP A 226 16.84 -5.68 17.26
C ASP A 226 15.70 -6.55 16.70
N LYS A 227 14.92 -5.98 15.78
CA LYS A 227 13.76 -6.59 15.13
C LYS A 227 13.91 -6.74 13.62
N ILE A 228 14.95 -6.13 13.06
CA ILE A 228 15.24 -6.12 11.63
C ILE A 228 16.39 -7.08 11.38
N ASP A 229 16.22 -7.94 10.38
CA ASP A 229 17.31 -8.67 9.77
C ASP A 229 17.88 -7.80 8.65
N TRP A 230 19.10 -7.29 8.87
CA TRP A 230 19.76 -6.38 7.93
C TRP A 230 20.33 -7.10 6.71
N ASN A 231 20.50 -8.42 6.76
CA ASN A 231 21.01 -9.20 5.61
C ASN A 231 19.89 -9.41 4.59
N THR A 232 18.69 -9.73 5.07
CA THR A 232 17.52 -9.96 4.20
C THR A 232 16.65 -8.71 4.03
N LEU A 233 16.91 -7.65 4.80
CA LEU A 233 16.11 -6.42 4.83
C LEU A 233 14.62 -6.71 5.14
N THR A 234 14.37 -7.63 6.07
CA THR A 234 13.02 -8.02 6.54
C THR A 234 12.91 -7.91 8.05
N PHE A 235 11.69 -7.97 8.60
CA PHE A 235 11.52 -8.18 10.04
C PHE A 235 11.91 -9.61 10.41
N ARG A 236 12.62 -9.77 11.52
CA ARG A 236 12.94 -11.10 12.08
C ARG A 236 11.65 -11.86 12.38
N GLN A 237 11.66 -13.18 12.14
CA GLN A 237 10.48 -14.03 12.20
C GLN A 237 9.70 -13.94 13.52
N LEU A 238 10.41 -13.81 14.66
CA LEU A 238 9.82 -13.66 15.99
C LEU A 238 8.90 -12.42 16.13
N HIS A 239 9.19 -11.35 15.37
CA HIS A 239 8.49 -10.08 15.44
C HIS A 239 7.56 -9.87 14.24
N ALA A 240 7.90 -10.46 13.09
CA ALA A 240 7.24 -10.21 11.81
C ALA A 240 5.70 -10.33 11.91
N ALA A 241 5.16 -11.35 12.58
CA ALA A 241 3.71 -11.51 12.69
C ALA A 241 2.99 -10.34 13.40
N TYR A 242 3.69 -9.62 14.28
CA TYR A 242 3.11 -8.62 15.17
C TYR A 242 3.41 -7.17 14.77
N MET A 243 4.40 -6.94 13.89
CA MET A 243 4.81 -5.58 13.52
C MET A 243 3.66 -4.75 12.92
N MET A 244 3.52 -3.51 13.36
CA MET A 244 2.40 -2.61 13.03
C MET A 244 2.48 -1.95 11.63
N PHE A 245 3.52 -2.22 10.84
CA PHE A 245 3.75 -1.63 9.52
C PHE A 245 2.96 -2.32 8.40
N ASN A 246 1.68 -2.59 8.63
CA ASN A 246 0.91 -3.47 7.75
C ASN A 246 0.06 -2.79 6.69
N ASN A 247 -0.16 -1.48 6.83
CA ASN A 247 -1.17 -0.77 6.07
C ASN A 247 -0.59 0.56 5.61
N PRO A 248 -0.47 0.83 4.30
CA PRO A 248 -0.19 2.17 3.82
C PRO A 248 -1.30 3.13 4.24
N SER A 249 -0.96 4.39 4.51
CA SER A 249 -1.85 5.53 4.71
C SER A 249 -3.04 5.56 3.74
N MET A 250 -2.82 5.21 2.46
CA MET A 250 -3.85 5.13 1.41
C MET A 250 -4.98 4.12 1.68
N GLN A 251 -4.79 3.09 2.52
CA GLN A 251 -5.92 2.21 2.87
C GLN A 251 -7.06 2.95 3.57
N THR A 252 -6.74 4.08 4.20
CA THR A 252 -7.74 4.94 4.85
C THR A 252 -8.54 5.73 3.81
N VAL A 253 -7.92 6.08 2.68
CA VAL A 253 -8.57 6.73 1.52
C VAL A 253 -9.53 5.76 0.81
N TYR A 254 -9.21 4.46 0.82
CA TYR A 254 -10.06 3.42 0.22
C TYR A 254 -11.01 2.71 1.20
N ARG A 255 -11.38 3.34 2.34
CA ARG A 255 -12.27 2.72 3.34
C ARG A 255 -13.52 2.06 2.74
N ALA A 256 -14.17 2.71 1.78
CA ALA A 256 -15.36 2.17 1.10
C ALA A 256 -15.10 0.93 0.22
N ARG A 257 -13.85 0.69 -0.20
CA ARG A 257 -13.44 -0.46 -1.05
C ARG A 257 -12.38 -1.33 -0.37
N TYR A 258 -12.25 -1.21 0.95
CA TYR A 258 -11.19 -1.85 1.73
C TYR A 258 -11.20 -3.37 1.60
N HIS A 259 -12.39 -3.98 1.63
CA HIS A 259 -12.55 -5.43 1.48
C HIS A 259 -11.95 -5.93 0.16
N GLN A 260 -12.28 -5.26 -0.95
CA GLN A 260 -11.84 -5.63 -2.30
C GLN A 260 -10.31 -5.48 -2.44
N ILE A 261 -9.75 -4.41 -1.88
CA ILE A 261 -8.29 -4.18 -1.88
C ILE A 261 -7.56 -5.22 -1.03
N ARG A 262 -8.15 -5.59 0.12
CA ARG A 262 -7.62 -6.62 1.01
C ARG A 262 -7.58 -7.97 0.32
N ASP A 263 -8.64 -8.38 -0.37
CA ASP A 263 -8.74 -9.70 -0.97
C ASP A 263 -7.73 -9.86 -2.12
N VAL A 264 -7.63 -8.86 -3.00
CA VAL A 264 -6.60 -8.82 -4.04
C VAL A 264 -5.22 -8.88 -3.42
N ARG A 265 -4.96 -8.10 -2.36
CA ARG A 265 -3.68 -8.12 -1.66
C ARG A 265 -3.36 -9.50 -1.10
N ILE A 266 -4.34 -10.20 -0.52
CA ILE A 266 -4.15 -11.57 0.00
C ILE A 266 -3.74 -12.52 -1.13
N ASP A 267 -4.37 -12.43 -2.29
CA ASP A 267 -4.03 -13.29 -3.44
C ASP A 267 -2.59 -13.03 -3.93
N PHE A 268 -2.14 -11.77 -3.96
CA PHE A 268 -0.75 -11.43 -4.28
C PHE A 268 0.24 -11.97 -3.23
N ILE A 269 -0.11 -11.89 -1.94
CA ILE A 269 0.72 -12.48 -0.86
C ILE A 269 0.83 -13.99 -1.04
N ARG A 270 -0.26 -14.67 -1.41
CA ARG A 270 -0.30 -16.11 -1.68
C ARG A 270 0.62 -16.50 -2.84
N VAL A 271 0.59 -15.75 -3.96
CA VAL A 271 1.52 -15.97 -5.09
C VAL A 271 2.96 -15.78 -4.65
N ASN A 272 3.27 -14.71 -3.90
CA ASN A 272 4.62 -14.47 -3.41
C ASN A 272 5.10 -15.60 -2.48
N LYS A 273 4.23 -16.09 -1.59
CA LYS A 273 4.57 -17.20 -0.68
C LYS A 273 4.81 -18.50 -1.46
N ALA A 274 3.95 -18.80 -2.42
CA ALA A 274 4.15 -19.93 -3.32
C ALA A 274 5.48 -19.83 -4.07
N TYR A 275 5.82 -18.64 -4.57
CA TYR A 275 7.12 -18.42 -5.22
C TYR A 275 8.31 -18.70 -4.29
N GLN A 276 8.28 -18.19 -3.05
CA GLN A 276 9.34 -18.48 -2.06
C GLN A 276 9.48 -19.98 -1.81
N TRP A 277 8.37 -20.70 -1.64
CA TRP A 277 8.38 -22.15 -1.48
C TRP A 277 8.88 -22.88 -2.72
N MET A 278 8.61 -22.38 -3.93
CA MET A 278 9.15 -22.97 -5.15
C MET A 278 10.68 -22.85 -5.22
N LEU A 279 11.26 -21.78 -4.66
CA LEU A 279 12.71 -21.62 -4.59
C LEU A 279 13.30 -22.52 -3.50
N GLU A 280 12.71 -22.50 -2.30
CA GLU A 280 13.14 -23.28 -1.14
C GLU A 280 13.10 -24.79 -1.41
N PHE A 281 12.01 -25.28 -2.02
CA PHE A 281 11.81 -26.70 -2.33
C PHE A 281 12.09 -27.02 -3.81
N SER A 282 12.97 -26.25 -4.45
CA SER A 282 13.30 -26.41 -5.88
C SER A 282 13.86 -27.79 -6.22
N ALA A 283 14.49 -28.48 -5.27
CA ALA A 283 15.02 -29.83 -5.42
C ALA A 283 13.95 -30.94 -5.35
N ILE A 284 12.70 -30.64 -4.97
CA ILE A 284 11.63 -31.62 -4.76
C ILE A 284 10.54 -31.45 -5.83
N PRO A 285 10.53 -32.27 -6.90
CA PRO A 285 9.60 -32.10 -8.03
C PRO A 285 8.12 -32.13 -7.62
N THR A 286 7.73 -33.03 -6.71
CA THR A 286 6.35 -33.16 -6.24
C THR A 286 5.84 -31.89 -5.54
N CYS A 287 6.68 -31.23 -4.74
CA CYS A 287 6.33 -29.95 -4.12
C CYS A 287 6.05 -28.87 -5.17
N LEU A 288 6.90 -28.82 -6.20
CA LEU A 288 6.72 -27.88 -7.31
C LEU A 288 5.43 -28.18 -8.10
N ASP A 289 5.07 -29.45 -8.32
CA ASP A 289 3.80 -29.82 -8.98
C ASP A 289 2.57 -29.36 -8.17
N ILE A 290 2.62 -29.53 -6.84
CA ILE A 290 1.55 -29.05 -5.95
C ILE A 290 1.45 -27.52 -6.01
N LEU A 291 2.58 -26.82 -5.97
CA LEU A 291 2.61 -25.35 -6.04
C LEU A 291 2.14 -24.82 -7.40
N GLU A 292 2.46 -25.50 -8.50
CA GLU A 292 1.95 -25.18 -9.84
C GLU A 292 0.43 -25.34 -9.93
N ASN A 293 -0.10 -26.44 -9.37
CA ASN A 293 -1.54 -26.67 -9.26
C ASN A 293 -2.20 -25.59 -8.41
N TYR A 294 -1.61 -25.25 -7.26
CA TYR A 294 -2.09 -24.18 -6.38
C TYR A 294 -2.15 -22.81 -7.10
N LEU A 295 -1.07 -22.43 -7.79
CA LEU A 295 -1.03 -21.17 -8.56
C LEU A 295 -2.06 -21.14 -9.69
N ARG A 296 -2.34 -22.29 -10.31
CA ARG A 296 -3.39 -22.42 -11.33
C ARG A 296 -4.77 -22.16 -10.73
N GLU A 297 -5.12 -22.84 -9.65
CA GLU A 297 -6.42 -22.66 -8.98
C GLU A 297 -6.59 -21.23 -8.44
N LEU A 298 -5.52 -20.63 -7.92
CA LEU A 298 -5.53 -19.24 -7.47
C LEU A 298 -5.82 -18.27 -8.62
N CYS A 299 -5.23 -18.50 -9.80
CA CYS A 299 -5.51 -17.71 -10.99
C CYS A 299 -6.97 -17.86 -11.47
N LEU A 300 -7.50 -19.09 -11.47
CA LEU A 300 -8.89 -19.36 -11.87
C LEU A 300 -9.89 -18.73 -10.89
N CYS A 301 -9.64 -18.84 -9.59
CA CYS A 301 -10.43 -18.18 -8.55
C CYS A 301 -10.42 -16.66 -8.73
N ALA A 302 -9.24 -16.05 -8.89
CA ALA A 302 -9.13 -14.61 -9.12
C ALA A 302 -9.87 -14.15 -10.40
N PHE A 303 -9.87 -14.97 -11.46
CA PHE A 303 -10.65 -14.70 -12.67
C PHE A 303 -12.15 -14.63 -12.37
N ARG A 304 -12.69 -15.58 -11.61
CA ARG A 304 -14.12 -15.58 -11.22
C ARG A 304 -14.47 -14.35 -10.39
N LYS A 305 -13.64 -13.99 -9.41
CA LYS A 305 -13.81 -12.76 -8.62
C LYS A 305 -13.92 -11.53 -9.53
N ASP A 306 -13.04 -11.43 -10.52
CA ASP A 306 -13.03 -10.30 -11.47
C ASP A 306 -14.27 -10.27 -12.39
N VAL A 307 -14.78 -11.44 -12.79
CA VAL A 307 -16.03 -11.57 -13.57
C VAL A 307 -17.23 -11.08 -12.76
N PHE A 308 -17.41 -11.63 -11.56
CA PHE A 308 -18.54 -11.26 -10.70
C PHE A 308 -18.44 -9.84 -10.17
N PHE A 309 -17.23 -9.32 -9.95
CA PHE A 309 -17.05 -7.91 -9.61
C PHE A 309 -17.57 -6.98 -10.71
N HIS A 310 -17.41 -7.34 -11.99
CA HIS A 310 -17.98 -6.57 -13.10
C HIS A 310 -19.48 -6.71 -13.23
N ALA A 311 -20.01 -7.90 -12.95
CA ALA A 311 -21.44 -8.19 -13.00
C ALA A 311 -22.19 -7.83 -11.71
N LYS A 312 -21.51 -7.28 -10.68
CA LYS A 312 -22.06 -7.10 -9.33
C LYS A 312 -23.40 -6.38 -9.24
N SER A 313 -23.67 -5.45 -10.17
CA SER A 313 -24.93 -4.70 -10.20
C SER A 313 -26.12 -5.54 -10.65
N ALA A 314 -25.86 -6.69 -11.26
CA ALA A 314 -26.84 -7.64 -11.75
C ALA A 314 -26.93 -8.91 -10.89
N LEU A 315 -26.18 -8.98 -9.78
CA LEU A 315 -26.21 -10.12 -8.88
C LEU A 315 -27.30 -9.96 -7.83
N LYS A 316 -27.95 -11.07 -7.51
CA LYS A 316 -28.84 -11.19 -6.35
C LYS A 316 -28.03 -11.00 -5.05
N PRO A 317 -28.57 -10.29 -4.04
CA PRO A 317 -27.85 -10.02 -2.79
C PRO A 317 -27.32 -11.27 -2.08
N GLU A 318 -28.07 -12.36 -2.07
CA GLU A 318 -27.72 -13.62 -1.41
C GLU A 318 -26.53 -14.35 -2.05
N TYR A 319 -26.23 -14.08 -3.34
CA TYR A 319 -25.07 -14.65 -4.04
C TYR A 319 -23.86 -13.72 -4.02
N LEU A 320 -24.00 -12.47 -3.59
CA LEU A 320 -22.97 -11.44 -3.74
C LEU A 320 -21.66 -11.82 -3.04
N GLU A 321 -21.73 -12.34 -1.82
CA GLU A 321 -20.54 -12.72 -1.04
C GLU A 321 -19.78 -13.88 -1.70
N ALA A 322 -20.47 -15.00 -1.96
CA ALA A 322 -19.88 -16.17 -2.63
C ALA A 322 -19.33 -15.86 -4.03
N ALA A 323 -20.02 -14.99 -4.77
CA ALA A 323 -19.59 -14.52 -6.09
C ALA A 323 -18.27 -13.72 -6.01
N LEU A 324 -18.18 -12.77 -5.07
CA LEU A 324 -17.00 -11.94 -4.87
C LEU A 324 -15.82 -12.69 -4.25
N LEU A 325 -16.08 -13.82 -3.58
CA LEU A 325 -15.05 -14.76 -3.14
C LEU A 325 -14.58 -15.70 -4.27
N GLY A 326 -15.30 -15.74 -5.40
CA GLY A 326 -14.98 -16.59 -6.55
C GLY A 326 -15.32 -18.06 -6.31
N GLU A 327 -16.30 -18.33 -5.46
CA GLU A 327 -16.79 -19.68 -5.12
C GLU A 327 -17.83 -20.17 -6.12
N ILE A 328 -18.62 -19.26 -6.70
CA ILE A 328 -19.62 -19.61 -7.71
C ILE A 328 -18.92 -20.04 -9.01
N PRO A 329 -19.16 -21.27 -9.51
CA PRO A 329 -18.58 -21.71 -10.76
C PRO A 329 -19.23 -20.99 -11.95
N LEU A 330 -18.48 -20.81 -13.04
CA LEU A 330 -19.02 -20.19 -14.24
C LEU A 330 -19.68 -21.22 -15.16
N CYS A 331 -20.72 -21.90 -14.68
CA CYS A 331 -21.63 -22.70 -15.51
C CYS A 331 -22.96 -21.94 -15.74
N TYR A 332 -23.78 -22.42 -16.68
CA TYR A 332 -25.02 -21.73 -17.04
C TYR A 332 -25.94 -21.59 -15.84
N ASP A 333 -26.25 -22.69 -15.16
CA ASP A 333 -27.19 -22.66 -14.04
C ASP A 333 -26.69 -21.81 -12.89
N SER A 334 -25.41 -21.94 -12.49
CA SER A 334 -24.85 -21.14 -11.39
C SER A 334 -24.81 -19.65 -11.70
N VAL A 335 -24.44 -19.26 -12.93
CA VAL A 335 -24.42 -17.85 -13.31
C VAL A 335 -25.85 -17.32 -13.45
N ASN A 336 -26.74 -18.06 -14.11
CA ASN A 336 -28.14 -17.66 -14.30
C ASN A 336 -28.84 -17.48 -12.94
N ASN A 337 -28.71 -18.47 -12.04
CA ASN A 337 -29.35 -18.42 -10.72
C ASN A 337 -28.86 -17.26 -9.86
N ALA A 338 -27.59 -16.88 -9.99
CA ALA A 338 -26.98 -15.77 -9.26
C ALA A 338 -27.38 -14.38 -9.78
N MET A 339 -27.89 -14.27 -11.01
CA MET A 339 -28.33 -12.99 -11.60
C MET A 339 -29.74 -12.61 -11.13
N LEU A 340 -30.03 -11.30 -11.08
CA LEU A 340 -31.38 -10.74 -10.89
C LEU A 340 -32.33 -11.19 -12.01
N GLU A 341 -33.64 -11.21 -11.73
CA GLU A 341 -34.66 -11.67 -12.69
C GLU A 341 -34.61 -10.92 -14.03
N ASP A 342 -34.39 -9.61 -14.02
CA ASP A 342 -34.24 -8.78 -15.24
C ASP A 342 -32.99 -9.13 -16.09
N HIS A 343 -32.09 -9.94 -15.56
CA HIS A 343 -30.89 -10.42 -16.23
C HIS A 343 -30.94 -11.93 -16.50
N GLN A 344 -32.13 -12.53 -16.33
CA GLN A 344 -32.45 -13.91 -16.70
C GLN A 344 -33.45 -13.93 -17.87
N PRO A 345 -33.32 -14.88 -18.82
CA PRO A 345 -32.19 -15.78 -18.99
C PRO A 345 -30.91 -15.05 -19.42
N LEU A 346 -29.75 -15.69 -19.23
CA LEU A 346 -28.47 -15.09 -19.64
C LEU A 346 -28.45 -14.77 -21.14
N GLN A 347 -28.08 -13.54 -21.49
CA GLN A 347 -27.88 -13.17 -22.88
C GLN A 347 -26.58 -13.78 -23.42
N LEU A 348 -26.71 -14.75 -24.32
CA LEU A 348 -25.57 -15.43 -24.94
C LEU A 348 -25.15 -14.70 -26.22
N ALA A 349 -23.84 -14.63 -26.45
CA ALA A 349 -23.27 -14.15 -27.70
C ALA A 349 -23.69 -15.09 -28.84
N GLN A 350 -24.49 -14.58 -29.78
CA GLN A 350 -25.03 -15.33 -30.91
C GLN A 350 -24.87 -14.53 -32.22
N GLY A 351 -24.87 -15.23 -33.36
CA GLY A 351 -24.83 -14.65 -34.69
C GLY A 351 -23.52 -14.85 -35.48
N ASN A 352 -23.57 -14.55 -36.78
CA ASN A 352 -22.46 -14.81 -37.72
C ASN A 352 -21.35 -13.75 -37.70
N ARG A 353 -21.53 -12.62 -37.01
CA ARG A 353 -20.59 -11.48 -36.96
C ARG A 353 -19.88 -11.32 -35.61
N LEU A 354 -19.61 -12.43 -34.91
CA LEU A 354 -18.87 -12.41 -33.65
C LEU A 354 -17.38 -12.19 -33.91
N ALA A 355 -16.75 -11.34 -33.09
CA ALA A 355 -15.31 -11.07 -33.16
C ALA A 355 -14.48 -12.29 -32.72
N VAL A 356 -15.02 -13.08 -31.79
CA VAL A 356 -14.46 -14.36 -31.37
C VAL A 356 -15.03 -15.44 -32.27
N LYS A 357 -14.17 -16.17 -32.97
CA LYS A 357 -14.57 -17.31 -33.83
C LYS A 357 -14.39 -18.66 -33.14
N ASP A 358 -13.47 -18.74 -32.18
CA ASP A 358 -13.18 -19.94 -31.42
C ASP A 358 -12.77 -19.62 -29.97
N VAL A 359 -12.84 -20.62 -29.09
CA VAL A 359 -12.58 -20.45 -27.65
C VAL A 359 -11.10 -20.21 -27.34
N HIS A 360 -10.18 -20.57 -28.23
CA HIS A 360 -8.75 -20.31 -28.04
C HIS A 360 -8.42 -18.83 -28.28
N VAL A 361 -9.12 -18.19 -29.23
CA VAL A 361 -9.10 -16.75 -29.42
C VAL A 361 -9.66 -16.03 -28.19
N LEU A 362 -10.77 -16.50 -27.62
CA LEU A 362 -11.29 -15.93 -26.38
C LEU A 362 -10.31 -16.07 -25.22
N PHE A 363 -9.69 -17.25 -25.06
CA PHE A 363 -8.67 -17.46 -24.05
C PHE A 363 -7.47 -16.51 -24.23
N ALA A 364 -7.01 -16.33 -25.47
CA ALA A 364 -5.95 -15.37 -25.80
C ALA A 364 -6.36 -13.94 -25.41
N TRP A 365 -7.58 -13.53 -25.75
CA TRP A 365 -8.09 -12.21 -25.39
C TRP A 365 -8.16 -12.02 -23.86
N LEU A 366 -8.63 -13.01 -23.11
CA LEU A 366 -8.76 -12.91 -21.66
C LEU A 366 -7.39 -12.99 -20.93
N TRP A 367 -6.45 -13.84 -21.35
CA TRP A 367 -5.28 -14.17 -20.52
C TRP A 367 -3.93 -13.63 -21.02
N LYS A 368 -3.68 -13.55 -22.34
CA LYS A 368 -2.33 -13.23 -22.85
C LYS A 368 -1.94 -11.77 -22.64
N SER A 369 -0.67 -11.49 -22.32
CA SER A 369 -0.22 -10.17 -21.85
C SER A 369 0.43 -9.26 -22.91
N LYS A 370 1.03 -9.77 -24.00
CA LYS A 370 1.84 -8.94 -24.92
C LYS A 370 1.83 -9.29 -26.42
N ASP A 371 1.25 -10.41 -26.84
CA ASP A 371 1.51 -10.95 -28.20
C ASP A 371 0.30 -11.03 -29.14
N ASP A 372 -0.78 -10.23 -28.95
CA ASP A 372 -1.94 -10.33 -29.86
C ASP A 372 -2.49 -8.97 -30.31
N HIS A 373 -3.11 -8.98 -31.50
CA HIS A 373 -3.91 -7.92 -32.13
C HIS A 373 -5.13 -7.42 -31.32
N PHE A 374 -5.27 -7.84 -30.06
CA PHE A 374 -6.44 -7.52 -29.23
C PHE A 374 -6.17 -6.34 -28.29
N GLU A 375 -6.79 -5.21 -28.57
CA GLU A 375 -6.84 -4.09 -27.64
C GLU A 375 -7.62 -4.43 -26.37
N ARG A 376 -7.14 -3.95 -25.22
CA ARG A 376 -7.71 -4.22 -23.88
C ARG A 376 -7.70 -2.95 -23.03
N GLN A 377 -8.18 -1.86 -23.61
CA GLN A 377 -8.22 -0.55 -22.96
C GLN A 377 -9.08 -0.62 -21.69
N GLY A 378 -8.52 -0.18 -20.57
CA GLY A 378 -9.22 -0.14 -19.27
C GLY A 378 -9.31 -1.45 -18.51
N TRP A 379 -8.90 -2.59 -19.09
CA TRP A 379 -8.92 -3.89 -18.39
C TRP A 379 -7.67 -4.75 -18.62
N ASN A 380 -6.61 -4.17 -19.18
CA ASN A 380 -5.36 -4.91 -19.39
C ASN A 380 -4.70 -5.39 -18.09
N GLU A 381 -4.93 -4.64 -17.01
CA GLU A 381 -4.28 -4.80 -15.71
C GLU A 381 -5.27 -5.30 -14.64
N LYS A 382 -6.23 -6.14 -15.04
CA LYS A 382 -7.12 -6.78 -14.07
C LYS A 382 -6.36 -7.65 -13.07
N PRO A 383 -6.78 -7.70 -11.78
CA PRO A 383 -6.15 -8.51 -10.74
C PRO A 383 -5.77 -9.92 -11.20
N TYR A 384 -6.68 -10.68 -11.82
CA TYR A 384 -6.39 -12.05 -12.25
C TYR A 384 -5.25 -12.14 -13.28
N ARG A 385 -5.14 -11.16 -14.18
CA ARG A 385 -4.07 -11.12 -15.21
C ARG A 385 -2.72 -10.81 -14.60
N MET A 386 -2.72 -10.01 -13.56
CA MET A 386 -1.49 -9.63 -12.85
C MET A 386 -0.98 -10.80 -12.00
N LEU A 387 -1.90 -11.52 -11.35
CA LEU A 387 -1.62 -12.79 -10.67
C LEU A 387 -1.12 -13.85 -11.65
N PHE A 388 -1.74 -13.97 -12.83
CA PHE A 388 -1.27 -14.85 -13.89
C PHE A 388 0.15 -14.52 -14.32
N GLN A 389 0.47 -13.24 -14.55
CA GLN A 389 1.81 -12.81 -14.94
C GLN A 389 2.85 -13.07 -13.84
N GLN A 390 2.51 -12.89 -12.56
CA GLN A 390 3.40 -13.22 -11.45
C GLN A 390 3.59 -14.72 -11.32
N SER A 391 2.52 -15.51 -11.37
CA SER A 391 2.57 -16.96 -11.31
C SER A 391 3.40 -17.55 -12.46
N PHE A 392 3.21 -17.04 -13.67
CA PHE A 392 4.01 -17.44 -14.83
C PHE A 392 5.50 -17.10 -14.64
N HIS A 393 5.81 -15.95 -14.04
CA HIS A 393 7.19 -15.59 -13.73
C HIS A 393 7.77 -16.50 -12.65
N ALA A 394 7.06 -16.76 -11.55
CA ALA A 394 7.49 -17.67 -10.49
C ALA A 394 7.86 -19.05 -11.03
N ILE A 395 6.99 -19.63 -11.85
CA ILE A 395 7.21 -20.94 -12.47
C ILE A 395 8.34 -20.87 -13.50
N LYS A 396 8.45 -19.79 -14.26
CA LYS A 396 9.56 -19.59 -15.21
C LYS A 396 10.91 -19.55 -14.49
N THR A 397 10.97 -18.94 -13.31
CA THR A 397 12.20 -18.87 -12.51
C THR A 397 12.52 -20.23 -11.89
N ALA A 398 11.53 -20.93 -11.34
CA ALA A 398 11.74 -22.22 -10.67
C ALA A 398 11.95 -23.41 -11.64
N ARG A 399 11.22 -23.45 -12.77
CA ARG A 399 11.19 -24.59 -13.73
C ARG A 399 11.61 -24.22 -15.15
N GLY A 400 12.08 -23.00 -15.37
CA GLY A 400 12.49 -22.53 -16.69
C GLY A 400 11.31 -22.22 -17.63
N LYS A 401 11.66 -21.78 -18.84
CA LYS A 401 10.69 -21.34 -19.87
C LYS A 401 9.75 -22.47 -20.33
N ALA A 402 10.25 -23.70 -20.42
CA ALA A 402 9.46 -24.85 -20.86
C ALA A 402 8.38 -25.21 -19.83
N GLY A 403 8.73 -25.29 -18.54
CA GLY A 403 7.79 -25.52 -17.44
C GLY A 403 6.69 -24.45 -17.40
N ALA A 404 7.05 -23.17 -17.49
CA ALA A 404 6.06 -22.09 -17.52
C ALA A 404 5.10 -22.18 -18.74
N ARG A 405 5.61 -22.59 -19.91
CA ARG A 405 4.76 -22.83 -21.10
C ARG A 405 3.82 -24.00 -20.89
N LYS A 406 4.28 -25.11 -20.31
CA LYS A 406 3.46 -26.28 -19.96
C LYS A 406 2.36 -25.89 -18.98
N TRP A 407 2.72 -25.23 -17.88
CA TRP A 407 1.77 -24.74 -16.88
C TRP A 407 0.69 -23.84 -17.49
N ARG A 408 1.06 -22.93 -18.40
CA ARG A 408 0.08 -22.09 -19.12
C ARG A 408 -0.91 -22.91 -19.95
N GLN A 409 -0.45 -24.00 -20.57
CA GLN A 409 -1.36 -24.89 -21.33
C GLN A 409 -2.27 -25.68 -20.39
N GLU A 410 -1.78 -26.10 -19.23
CA GLU A 410 -2.61 -26.75 -18.22
C GLU A 410 -3.64 -25.78 -17.63
N LEU A 411 -3.25 -24.54 -17.34
CA LEU A 411 -4.18 -23.48 -16.95
C LEU A 411 -5.26 -23.26 -18.02
N LYS A 412 -4.88 -23.25 -19.30
CA LYS A 412 -5.85 -23.18 -20.40
C LYS A 412 -6.81 -24.37 -20.39
N ARG A 413 -6.31 -25.60 -20.21
CA ARG A 413 -7.15 -26.81 -20.14
C ARG A 413 -8.12 -26.75 -18.96
N SER A 414 -7.63 -26.45 -17.76
CA SER A 414 -8.46 -26.31 -16.56
C SER A 414 -9.49 -25.19 -16.71
N PHE A 415 -9.09 -24.03 -17.25
CA PHE A 415 -9.99 -22.92 -17.54
C PHE A 415 -11.17 -23.34 -18.44
N LEU A 416 -10.88 -23.97 -19.58
CA LEU A 416 -11.89 -24.43 -20.52
C LEU A 416 -12.76 -25.57 -19.96
N GLY A 417 -12.18 -26.45 -19.13
CA GLY A 417 -12.91 -27.56 -18.51
C GLY A 417 -13.88 -27.14 -17.39
N SER A 418 -13.58 -26.02 -16.71
CA SER A 418 -14.30 -25.58 -15.50
C SER A 418 -15.18 -24.33 -15.68
N HIS A 419 -15.01 -23.57 -16.76
CA HIS A 419 -15.76 -22.34 -17.00
C HIS A 419 -16.50 -22.44 -18.33
N TRP A 420 -17.77 -22.82 -18.27
CA TRP A 420 -18.60 -23.04 -19.44
C TRP A 420 -19.30 -21.78 -19.94
N ILE A 421 -19.45 -20.77 -19.07
CA ILE A 421 -19.98 -19.45 -19.39
C ILE A 421 -18.88 -18.43 -19.14
N LEU A 422 -18.45 -17.75 -20.20
CA LEU A 422 -17.33 -16.82 -20.13
C LEU A 422 -17.80 -15.38 -20.37
N PRO A 423 -17.17 -14.37 -19.75
CA PRO A 423 -17.42 -13.00 -20.13
C PRO A 423 -17.07 -12.82 -21.62
N TYR A 424 -17.94 -12.15 -22.39
CA TYR A 424 -17.62 -11.80 -23.77
C TYR A 424 -16.99 -10.40 -23.82
N PRO A 425 -15.66 -10.27 -24.01
CA PRO A 425 -14.98 -8.99 -23.92
C PRO A 425 -15.14 -8.14 -25.19
N HIS A 426 -14.80 -6.86 -25.08
CA HIS A 426 -14.52 -5.98 -26.22
C HIS A 426 -13.33 -5.06 -25.93
N SER A 427 -12.90 -4.26 -26.91
CA SER A 427 -11.67 -3.45 -26.80
C SER A 427 -11.64 -2.51 -25.58
N ARG A 428 -12.79 -1.98 -25.17
CA ARG A 428 -12.93 -1.01 -24.07
C ARG A 428 -13.56 -1.57 -22.80
N GLY A 429 -13.91 -2.86 -22.75
CA GLY A 429 -14.65 -3.43 -21.63
C GLY A 429 -14.47 -4.93 -21.46
N PHE A 430 -14.39 -5.35 -20.20
CA PHE A 430 -14.14 -6.75 -19.84
C PHE A 430 -15.34 -7.68 -20.11
N ILE A 431 -16.56 -7.17 -19.93
CA ILE A 431 -17.81 -7.84 -20.30
C ILE A 431 -18.60 -6.85 -21.13
N ARG A 432 -18.97 -7.24 -22.35
CA ARG A 432 -19.81 -6.45 -23.23
C ARG A 432 -21.22 -6.39 -22.66
N LYS A 433 -21.82 -5.20 -22.70
CA LYS A 433 -23.24 -5.02 -22.47
C LYS A 433 -23.96 -4.83 -23.79
N ASP A 434 -25.18 -5.36 -23.88
CA ASP A 434 -26.06 -5.00 -24.97
C ASP A 434 -26.43 -3.52 -24.93
N LYS A 435 -26.65 -2.92 -26.11
CA LYS A 435 -26.90 -1.48 -26.23
C LYS A 435 -28.32 -1.09 -25.81
N GLU A 436 -29.29 -1.99 -25.99
CA GLU A 436 -30.70 -1.73 -25.76
C GLU A 436 -31.07 -2.17 -24.34
N GLU A 437 -30.84 -3.44 -24.02
CA GLU A 437 -31.27 -4.04 -22.76
C GLU A 437 -30.26 -3.83 -21.61
N LYS A 438 -29.06 -3.30 -21.90
CA LYS A 438 -27.93 -3.15 -20.96
C LYS A 438 -27.52 -4.46 -20.23
N GLN A 439 -28.04 -5.60 -20.66
CA GLN A 439 -27.72 -6.93 -20.15
C GLN A 439 -26.28 -7.32 -20.49
N PHE A 440 -25.68 -8.17 -19.67
CA PHE A 440 -24.33 -8.67 -19.88
C PHE A 440 -24.34 -9.79 -20.93
N ILE A 441 -23.46 -9.68 -21.93
CA ILE A 441 -23.31 -10.70 -22.97
C ILE A 441 -22.26 -11.73 -22.55
N TRP A 442 -22.67 -12.99 -22.56
CA TRP A 442 -21.86 -14.13 -22.16
C TRP A 442 -21.50 -15.02 -23.35
N TRP A 443 -20.31 -15.60 -23.34
CA TRP A 443 -19.87 -16.56 -24.34
C TRP A 443 -20.03 -17.99 -23.82
N PRO A 444 -20.89 -18.83 -24.42
CA PRO A 444 -20.99 -20.24 -24.06
C PRO A 444 -19.81 -21.02 -24.66
N SER A 445 -19.21 -21.89 -23.84
CA SER A 445 -18.14 -22.81 -24.27
C SER A 445 -18.58 -23.77 -25.37
N ALA A 446 -19.87 -24.14 -25.40
CA ALA A 446 -20.53 -24.84 -26.49
C ALA A 446 -21.35 -23.85 -27.35
N HIS A 447 -20.69 -23.19 -28.31
CA HIS A 447 -21.36 -22.28 -29.25
C HIS A 447 -21.47 -22.93 -30.64
N GLN A 448 -22.52 -22.59 -31.40
CA GLN A 448 -22.78 -23.14 -32.74
C GLN A 448 -21.61 -22.88 -33.73
N GLY A 449 -20.89 -21.78 -33.56
CA GLY A 449 -19.66 -21.48 -34.30
C GLY A 449 -18.49 -22.42 -33.95
N LEU A 450 -18.40 -22.85 -32.70
CA LEU A 450 -17.40 -23.83 -32.23
C LEU A 450 -17.71 -25.22 -32.78
N ILE A 451 -18.98 -25.62 -32.75
CA ILE A 451 -19.49 -26.86 -33.34
C ILE A 451 -19.16 -26.88 -34.85
N ARG A 452 -19.44 -25.78 -35.56
CA ARG A 452 -19.10 -25.66 -36.99
C ARG A 452 -17.60 -25.67 -37.29
N TYR A 453 -16.78 -25.07 -36.42
CA TYR A 453 -15.31 -25.09 -36.58
C TYR A 453 -14.75 -26.51 -36.45
N TYR A 454 -15.15 -27.25 -35.40
CA TYR A 454 -14.70 -28.63 -35.22
C TYR A 454 -15.29 -29.60 -36.24
N ALA A 455 -16.52 -29.35 -36.72
CA ALA A 455 -17.11 -30.11 -37.82
C ALA A 455 -16.40 -29.88 -39.17
N LYS A 456 -15.72 -28.74 -39.37
CA LYS A 456 -14.90 -28.46 -40.56
C LYS A 456 -13.43 -28.89 -40.42
N SER A 457 -13.00 -29.22 -39.20
CA SER A 457 -11.62 -29.62 -38.87
C SER A 457 -11.48 -31.15 -38.70
N ARG A 458 -12.58 -31.88 -38.86
CA ARG A 458 -12.63 -33.31 -39.17
C ARG A 458 -12.90 -33.45 -40.66
#